data_AF-A0A9Q3EZQ3-F1
#
_entry.id   AF-A0A9Q3EZQ3-F1
#
_cell.length_a   1.000
_cell.length_b   1.000
_cell.length_c   1.000
_cell.angle_alpha   90.00
_cell.angle_beta   90.00
_cell.angle_gamma   90.00
#
_symmetry.space_group_name_H-M   'P 1'
#
loop_
_entity.id
_entity.type
_entity.pdbx_description
1 polymer ?
#
loop_
_entity_poly.entity_id
_entity_poly.type
_entity_poly.pdbx_seq_one_letter_code
_entity_poly.pdbx_strand_id
1 'polypeptide(L)'
;MTAPSQDRTREKIETCIWWPMWKKDVAEYCKTCDRCKKANKPTGKRFGNMIKIQEPSKRREIVHMDWVTGLPPGVIKAIMHA
;
A
#
# COMPACT_ATOMS: atom_id res chain seq x y z
N MET A 1 -13.70 2.78 -12.76
CA MET A 1 -14.79 2.27 -11.90
C MET A 1 -14.26 2.05 -10.49
N THR A 2 -14.43 3.02 -9.60
CA THR A 2 -14.04 2.93 -8.18
C THR A 2 -14.91 1.90 -7.46
N ALA A 3 -14.31 1.01 -6.69
CA ALA A 3 -15.05 0.15 -5.78
C ALA A 3 -15.84 1.02 -4.77
N PRO A 4 -17.16 0.78 -4.57
CA PRO A 4 -17.96 1.60 -3.67
C PRO A 4 -17.56 1.37 -2.20
N SER A 5 -17.66 2.42 -1.38
CA SER A 5 -17.54 2.30 0.07
C SER A 5 -18.73 1.51 0.63
N GLN A 6 -18.57 0.99 1.84
CA GLN A 6 -19.66 0.30 2.54
C GLN A 6 -20.89 1.19 2.69
N ASP A 7 -20.71 2.48 2.98
CA ASP A 7 -21.81 3.44 3.15
C ASP A 7 -22.61 3.64 1.85
N ARG A 8 -21.92 3.84 0.72
CA ARG A 8 -22.58 3.91 -0.60
C ARG A 8 -23.32 2.63 -0.97
N THR A 9 -22.83 1.49 -0.51
CA THR A 9 -23.46 0.19 -0.76
C THR A 9 -24.72 0.03 0.10
N ARG A 10 -24.70 0.56 1.34
CA ARG A 10 -25.88 0.59 2.23
C ARG A 10 -26.98 1.49 1.69
N GLU A 11 -26.66 2.72 1.32
CA GLU A 11 -27.63 3.68 0.77
C GLU A 11 -28.41 3.10 -0.41
N LYS A 12 -27.73 2.37 -1.31
CA LYS A 12 -28.37 1.71 -2.46
C LYS A 12 -29.24 0.51 -2.10
N ILE A 13 -28.90 -0.22 -1.04
CA ILE A 13 -29.64 -1.43 -0.65
C ILE A 13 -30.85 -1.04 0.19
N GLU A 14 -30.75 0.02 1.01
CA GLU A 14 -31.86 0.58 1.77
C GLU A 14 -33.05 0.96 0.89
N THR A 15 -32.81 1.44 -0.32
CA THR A 15 -33.87 1.86 -1.24
C THR A 15 -34.57 0.70 -1.96
N CYS A 16 -33.97 -0.49 -1.98
CA CYS A 16 -34.40 -1.56 -2.88
C CYS A 16 -34.91 -2.80 -2.16
N ILE A 17 -34.54 -3.03 -0.89
CA ILE A 17 -34.72 -4.35 -0.29
C ILE A 17 -34.89 -4.28 1.24
N TRP A 18 -35.76 -5.14 1.78
CA TRP A 18 -36.04 -5.29 3.20
C TRP A 18 -35.94 -6.77 3.57
N TRP A 19 -34.77 -7.25 3.99
CA TRP A 19 -34.66 -8.55 4.67
C TRP A 19 -33.96 -8.39 6.03
N PRO A 20 -34.24 -9.26 7.00
CA PRO A 20 -33.57 -9.22 8.29
C PRO A 20 -32.06 -9.33 8.12
N MET A 21 -31.29 -8.53 8.86
CA MET A 21 -29.82 -8.59 8.85
C MET A 21 -29.12 -8.14 7.56
N TRP A 22 -29.82 -7.52 6.59
CA TRP A 22 -29.20 -7.01 5.35
C TRP A 22 -27.96 -6.12 5.61
N LYS A 23 -27.96 -5.34 6.69
CA LYS A 23 -26.82 -4.50 7.11
C LYS A 23 -25.56 -5.33 7.37
N LYS A 24 -25.71 -6.53 7.94
CA LYS A 24 -24.62 -7.46 8.23
C LYS A 24 -24.09 -8.07 6.94
N ASP A 25 -24.98 -8.45 6.02
CA ASP A 25 -24.60 -9.04 4.74
C ASP A 25 -23.84 -8.04 3.87
N VAL A 26 -24.25 -6.77 3.88
CA VAL A 26 -23.52 -5.69 3.18
C VAL A 26 -22.13 -5.48 3.76
N ALA A 27 -22.00 -5.54 5.09
CA ALA A 27 -20.70 -5.43 5.75
C ALA A 27 -19.78 -6.61 5.36
N GLU A 28 -20.32 -7.83 5.38
CA GLU A 28 -19.57 -9.04 5.02
C GLU A 28 -19.17 -9.03 3.54
N TYR A 29 -20.06 -8.62 2.65
CA TYR A 29 -19.75 -8.44 1.23
C TYR A 29 -18.62 -7.43 1.00
N CYS A 30 -18.72 -6.25 1.61
CA CYS A 30 -17.68 -5.21 1.46
C CYS A 30 -16.33 -5.67 2.03
N LYS A 31 -16.35 -6.48 3.11
CA LYS A 31 -15.18 -7.05 3.74
C LYS A 31 -14.54 -8.18 2.93
N THR A 32 -15.32 -8.98 2.21
CA THR A 32 -14.84 -10.19 1.52
C THR A 32 -14.59 -9.99 0.02
N CYS A 33 -15.20 -8.98 -0.61
CA CYS A 33 -15.09 -8.72 -2.04
C CYS A 33 -13.63 -8.52 -2.51
N ASP A 34 -13.13 -9.46 -3.33
CA ASP A 34 -11.76 -9.44 -3.87
C ASP A 34 -11.45 -8.18 -4.68
N ARG A 35 -12.40 -7.75 -5.52
CA ARG A 35 -12.28 -6.53 -6.31
C ARG A 35 -12.12 -5.29 -5.43
N CYS A 36 -12.92 -5.17 -4.36
CA CYS A 36 -12.85 -4.05 -3.43
C CYS A 36 -11.53 -4.05 -2.65
N LYS A 37 -11.07 -5.23 -2.20
CA LYS A 37 -9.79 -5.37 -1.48
C LYS A 37 -8.59 -4.94 -2.33
N LYS A 38 -8.60 -5.25 -3.63
CA LYS A 38 -7.52 -4.89 -4.56
C LYS A 38 -7.57 -3.43 -4.97
N ALA A 39 -8.77 -2.88 -5.18
CA ALA A 39 -8.95 -1.52 -5.66
C ALA A 39 -8.80 -0.46 -4.55
N ASN A 40 -9.24 -0.77 -3.33
CA ASN A 40 -9.17 0.18 -2.22
C ASN A 40 -7.80 0.09 -1.54
N LYS A 41 -7.12 1.23 -1.42
CA LYS A 41 -5.90 1.29 -0.62
C LYS A 41 -6.24 0.97 0.84
N PRO A 42 -5.46 0.11 1.52
CA PRO A 42 -5.68 -0.13 2.93
C PRO A 42 -5.51 1.18 3.71
N THR A 43 -6.55 1.62 4.39
CA THR A 43 -6.52 2.77 5.34
C THR A 43 -5.89 2.37 6.69
N GLY A 44 -5.01 1.37 6.67
CA GLY A 44 -4.34 0.86 7.86
C GLY A 44 -3.45 1.90 8.51
N LYS A 45 -2.91 1.54 9.69
CA LYS A 45 -1.93 2.38 10.40
C LYS A 45 -0.87 2.81 9.39
N ARG A 46 -0.58 4.12 9.33
CA ARG A 46 0.49 4.67 8.49
C ARG A 46 1.74 3.80 8.69
N PHE A 47 2.51 3.59 7.62
CA PHE A 47 3.84 2.96 7.73
C PHE A 47 4.51 3.54 8.98
N GLY A 48 4.92 2.65 9.88
CA GLY A 48 5.34 3.03 11.23
C GLY A 48 6.41 4.11 11.21
N ASN A 49 6.68 4.71 12.38
CA ASN A 49 7.76 5.68 12.51
C ASN A 49 9.05 5.11 11.91
N MET A 50 9.84 5.98 11.28
CA MET A 50 11.15 5.63 10.73
C MET A 50 11.92 4.79 11.76
N ILE A 51 12.24 3.55 11.40
CA ILE A 51 13.01 2.66 12.27
C ILE A 51 14.44 3.18 12.27
N LYS A 52 14.98 3.49 13.45
CA LYS A 52 16.38 3.84 13.58
C LYS A 52 17.21 2.59 13.27
N ILE A 53 18.06 2.66 12.24
CA ILE A 53 19.05 1.62 11.98
C ILE A 53 20.11 1.63 13.09
N GLN A 54 20.65 0.45 13.41
CA GLN A 54 21.74 0.36 14.37
C GLN A 54 22.98 1.06 13.80
N GLU A 55 23.58 1.95 14.60
CA GLU A 55 24.80 2.65 14.20
C GLU A 55 25.98 1.66 14.23
N PRO A 56 26.81 1.62 13.18
CA PRO A 56 27.98 0.75 13.17
C PRO A 56 28.99 1.22 14.24
N SER A 57 29.53 0.27 14.99
CA SER A 57 30.51 0.46 16.05
C SER A 57 31.94 0.59 15.53
N LYS A 58 32.22 0.05 14.34
CA LYS A 58 33.57 -0.01 13.75
C LYS A 58 33.57 0.52 12.32
N ARG A 59 34.75 1.03 11.92
CA ARG A 59 35.00 1.47 10.55
C ARG A 59 34.76 0.32 9.57
N ARG A 60 33.95 0.57 8.53
CA ARG A 60 33.56 -0.39 7.46
C ARG A 60 32.74 -1.60 7.92
N GLU A 61 32.08 -1.51 9.08
CA GLU A 61 31.22 -2.59 9.57
C GLU A 61 29.96 -2.80 8.71
N ILE A 62 29.38 -1.70 8.22
CA ILE A 62 28.19 -1.73 7.38
C ILE A 62 28.41 -0.84 6.16
N VAL A 63 28.14 -1.38 4.96
CA VAL A 63 28.15 -0.65 3.69
C VAL A 63 26.84 -0.94 2.96
N HIS A 64 26.05 0.11 2.72
CA HIS A 64 24.85 0.04 1.89
C HIS A 64 25.20 0.48 0.47
N MET A 65 24.87 -0.32 -0.53
CA MET A 65 25.09 -0.02 -1.94
C MET A 65 23.77 -0.17 -2.69
N ASP A 66 23.54 0.71 -3.66
CA ASP A 66 22.37 0.67 -4.53
C ASP A 66 22.77 1.03 -5.97
N TRP A 67 21.94 0.64 -6.93
CA TRP A 67 22.17 0.83 -8.35
C TRP A 67 21.59 2.17 -8.80
N VAL A 68 22.44 3.03 -9.34
CA VAL A 68 21.98 4.23 -10.03
C VAL A 68 21.68 3.87 -11.48
N THR A 69 20.43 4.00 -11.90
CA THR A 69 19.98 3.71 -13.28
C THR A 69 19.56 4.99 -13.99
N GLY A 70 19.54 4.98 -15.34
CA GLY A 70 19.09 6.13 -16.15
C GLY A 70 20.11 7.26 -16.34
N LEU A 71 21.40 7.00 -16.12
CA LEU A 71 22.44 8.00 -16.34
C LEU A 71 22.65 8.28 -17.84
N PRO A 72 22.96 9.54 -18.24
CA PRO A 72 23.30 9.86 -19.61
C PRO A 72 24.52 9.05 -20.11
N PRO A 73 24.57 8.67 -21.39
CA PRO A 73 25.71 7.97 -21.97
C PRO A 73 26.95 8.87 -21.91
N GLY A 74 27.88 8.56 -21.00
CA GLY A 74 29.11 9.31 -20.75
C GLY A 74 29.53 9.42 -19.28
N VAL A 75 28.56 9.38 -18.35
CA VAL A 75 28.81 9.53 -16.90
C VAL A 75 29.33 8.23 -16.26
N ILE A 76 29.01 7.07 -16.85
CA ILE A 76 29.34 5.74 -16.30
C ILE A 76 30.86 5.49 -16.24
N LYS A 77 31.66 6.13 -17.11
CA LYS A 77 33.13 5.94 -17.13
C LYS A 77 33.84 6.46 -15.87
N ALA A 78 33.21 7.34 -15.09
CA ALA A 78 33.83 7.94 -13.91
C ALA A 78 33.71 7.08 -12.63
N ILE A 79 32.77 6.11 -12.58
CA ILE A 79 32.44 5.37 -11.34
C ILE A 79 33.15 3.99 -11.28
N MET A 80 33.59 3.43 -12.41
CA MET A 80 34.25 2.12 -12.45
C MET A 80 35.79 2.15 -12.31
N HIS A 81 36.40 3.33 -12.18
CA HIS A 81 37.87 3.51 -12.11
C HIS A 81 38.35 4.18 -10.81
N ALA A 82 37.66 3.96 -9.68
CA ALA A 82 38.08 4.41 -8.36
C ALA A 82 38.24 3.25 -7.38
#